data_AF-A0A090WJI8-F1
#
_entry.id   AF-A0A090WJI8-F1
#
_cell.length_a   1.000
_cell.length_b   1.000
_cell.length_c   1.000
_cell.angle_alpha   90.00
_cell.angle_beta   90.00
_cell.angle_gamma   90.00
#
_symmetry.space_group_name_H-M   'P 1'
#
loop_
_entity.id
_entity.type
_entity.pdbx_description
1 polymer ?
#
loop_
_entity_poly.entity_id
_entity_poly.type
_entity_poly.pdbx_seq_one_letter_code
_entity_poly.pdbx_strand_id
1 'polypeptide(L)'
;MGGYMGLGLQQWIYSRDPQKKMFKKQPLKSFTALPKYSRTFKLQVNRKENKKLNGLITVLFVFCTLLLSVFTIKHFIDYSDKHTQAVINITKKKDLETFSFLVNSGENRLLNNHPLGAYSEFKLAYKVNPESERLNQLLIETLSILCVDNNEFCKELDHTLEFQ
;
A
#
# COMPACT_ATOMS: atom_id res chain seq x y z
N MET A 1 4.78 9.89 9.05
CA MET A 1 3.88 10.22 10.19
C MET A 1 3.01 11.39 9.71
N GLY A 2 1.77 11.23 9.27
CA GLY A 2 0.70 10.43 9.85
C GLY A 2 -0.23 11.34 10.65
N GLY A 3 -1.07 12.12 9.97
CA GLY A 3 -2.36 12.62 10.47
C GLY A 3 -2.39 13.94 11.26
N TYR A 4 -2.79 15.02 10.58
CA TYR A 4 -3.65 16.07 11.17
C TYR A 4 -4.65 16.55 10.11
N MET A 5 -5.52 15.64 9.67
CA MET A 5 -6.78 16.01 9.01
C MET A 5 -7.83 16.22 10.11
N GLY A 6 -7.65 17.26 10.91
CA GLY A 6 -8.64 17.77 11.84
C GLY A 6 -8.73 19.25 11.57
N LEU A 7 -9.85 19.67 10.96
CA LEU A 7 -10.27 21.06 10.69
C LEU A 7 -9.38 22.09 11.40
N GLY A 8 -8.70 22.97 10.67
CA GLY A 8 -7.64 23.90 11.12
C GLY A 8 -7.92 24.82 12.32
N LEU A 9 -9.02 24.62 13.05
CA LEU A 9 -9.35 25.14 14.37
C LEU A 9 -8.24 24.91 15.42
N GLN A 10 -7.46 23.82 15.34
CA GLN A 10 -6.38 23.56 16.30
C GLN A 10 -5.09 24.35 16.05
N GLN A 11 -4.84 24.82 14.82
CA GLN A 11 -3.59 25.53 14.48
C GLN A 11 -3.46 26.89 15.19
N TRP A 12 -4.58 27.56 15.46
CA TRP A 12 -4.63 28.80 16.26
C TRP A 12 -4.14 28.59 17.70
N ILE A 13 -4.43 27.43 18.30
CA ILE A 13 -4.07 27.16 19.70
C ILE A 13 -2.54 27.10 19.84
N TYR A 14 -1.86 26.48 18.87
CA TYR A 14 -0.41 26.27 18.89
C TYR A 14 0.40 27.43 18.27
N SER A 15 -0.23 28.34 17.51
CA SER A 15 0.44 29.53 16.94
C SER A 15 0.53 30.72 17.90
N ARG A 16 0.00 30.59 19.12
CA ARG A 16 0.14 31.62 20.15
C ARG A 16 1.53 31.54 20.79
N ASP A 17 2.37 32.52 20.49
CA ASP A 17 3.64 32.77 21.18
C ASP A 17 3.40 32.90 22.71
N PRO A 18 3.84 31.92 23.51
CA PRO A 18 3.55 31.90 24.94
C PRO A 18 4.38 32.94 25.72
N GLN A 19 5.49 33.43 25.17
CA GLN A 19 6.45 34.26 25.89
C GLN A 19 6.11 35.75 25.88
N LYS A 20 5.40 36.25 24.86
CA LYS A 20 5.21 37.71 24.68
C LYS A 20 4.15 38.39 25.55
N LYS A 21 3.40 37.67 26.41
CA LYS A 21 2.24 38.27 27.12
C LYS A 21 2.21 38.10 28.64
N MET A 22 3.24 37.53 29.26
CA MET A 22 3.19 37.22 30.70
C MET A 22 3.57 38.37 31.63
N PHE A 23 4.15 39.47 31.13
CA PHE A 23 4.72 40.51 32.00
C PHE A 23 3.82 41.73 32.29
N LYS A 24 2.56 41.77 31.82
CA LYS A 24 1.64 42.91 32.04
C LYS A 24 0.18 42.55 32.27
N LYS A 25 -0.14 41.40 32.89
CA LYS A 25 -1.53 41.04 33.19
C LYS A 25 -1.80 41.05 34.68
N GLN A 26 -2.78 41.86 35.08
CA GLN A 26 -3.35 41.85 36.43
C GLN A 26 -3.87 40.44 36.75
N PRO A 27 -3.83 40.03 38.04
CA PRO A 27 -4.37 38.74 38.45
C PRO A 27 -5.85 38.62 38.02
N LEU A 28 -6.20 37.50 37.39
CA LEU A 28 -7.58 37.18 37.04
C LEU A 28 -8.43 37.17 38.32
N LYS A 29 -9.48 37.99 38.37
CA LYS A 29 -10.46 37.97 39.46
C LYS A 29 -11.02 36.55 39.59
N SER A 30 -11.10 36.07 40.83
CA SER A 30 -11.61 34.74 41.18
C SER A 30 -12.94 34.43 40.48
N PHE A 31 -13.03 33.22 39.93
CA PHE A 31 -14.19 32.59 39.29
C PHE A 31 -15.52 33.34 39.53
N THR A 32 -15.93 34.15 38.56
CA THR A 32 -17.35 34.53 38.46
C THR A 32 -18.12 33.28 38.09
N ALA A 33 -19.08 32.88 38.92
CA ALA A 33 -19.95 31.76 38.59
C ALA A 33 -20.62 32.03 37.24
N LEU A 34 -20.40 31.13 36.27
CA LEU A 34 -21.04 31.22 34.96
C LEU A 34 -22.57 31.25 35.15
N PRO A 35 -23.30 32.11 34.43
CA PRO A 35 -24.75 32.14 34.55
C PRO A 35 -25.31 30.76 34.21
N LYS A 36 -26.05 30.15 35.14
CA LYS A 36 -26.73 28.86 34.91
C LYS A 36 -27.89 29.10 33.94
N TYR A 37 -27.67 28.80 32.67
CA TYR A 37 -28.73 28.75 31.66
C TYR A 37 -29.54 27.46 31.85
N SER A 38 -30.76 27.55 32.36
CA SER A 38 -31.72 26.43 32.36
C SER A 38 -32.56 26.48 31.08
N ARG A 39 -32.39 25.49 30.21
CA ARG A 39 -33.18 25.37 28.97
C ARG A 39 -34.35 24.42 29.21
N THR A 40 -35.57 24.93 29.21
CA THR A 40 -36.78 24.11 29.19
C THR A 40 -37.14 23.79 27.75
N PHE A 41 -36.93 22.55 27.32
CA PHE A 41 -37.40 22.09 26.02
C PHE A 41 -38.92 21.92 26.08
N LYS A 42 -39.66 22.66 25.25
CA LYS A 42 -41.09 22.35 25.05
C LYS A 42 -41.17 21.00 24.35
N LEU A 43 -41.81 20.03 25.00
CA LEU A 43 -42.09 18.73 24.38
C LEU A 43 -42.96 18.97 23.14
N GLN A 44 -42.47 18.53 21.98
CA GLN A 44 -43.25 18.56 20.76
C GLN A 44 -44.37 17.53 20.86
N VAL A 45 -45.57 17.91 20.43
CA VAL A 45 -46.73 17.02 20.41
C VAL A 45 -46.49 15.90 19.38
N ASN A 46 -46.67 14.65 19.82
CA ASN A 46 -46.51 13.48 18.97
C ASN A 46 -47.54 13.52 17.82
N ARG A 47 -47.08 13.72 16.57
CA ARG A 47 -47.93 13.67 15.39
C ARG A 47 -48.20 12.21 15.02
N LYS A 48 -49.46 11.88 14.76
CA LYS A 48 -49.85 10.55 14.27
C LYS A 48 -49.12 10.25 12.96
N GLU A 49 -48.44 9.11 12.93
CA GLU A 49 -47.65 8.67 11.78
C GLU A 49 -48.55 8.37 10.57
N ASN A 50 -48.18 8.90 9.40
CA ASN A 50 -48.88 8.59 8.15
C ASN A 50 -48.28 7.32 7.53
N LYS A 51 -48.80 6.17 7.96
CA LYS A 51 -48.33 4.84 7.51
C LYS A 51 -48.34 4.65 5.98
N LYS A 52 -49.30 5.27 5.26
CA LYS A 52 -49.39 5.17 3.80
C LYS A 52 -48.29 5.96 3.10
N LEU A 53 -48.02 7.18 3.55
CA LEU A 53 -46.94 8.01 3.01
C LEU A 53 -45.57 7.38 3.27
N ASN A 54 -45.36 6.89 4.49
CA ASN A 54 -44.12 6.21 4.87
C ASN A 54 -43.92 4.92 4.04
N GLY A 55 -44.99 4.14 3.81
CA GLY A 55 -44.96 2.99 2.92
C GLY A 55 -44.52 3.36 1.50
N LEU A 56 -45.10 4.40 0.90
CA LEU A 56 -44.71 4.86 -0.44
C LEU A 56 -43.25 5.32 -0.51
N ILE A 57 -42.77 6.07 0.50
CA ILE A 57 -41.38 6.54 0.55
C ILE A 57 -40.41 5.36 0.64
N THR A 58 -40.71 4.35 1.46
CA THR A 58 -39.86 3.16 1.58
C THR A 58 -39.74 2.39 0.27
N VAL A 59 -40.85 2.21 -0.45
CA VAL A 59 -40.85 1.53 -1.77
C VAL A 59 -40.02 2.32 -2.79
N LEU A 60 -40.19 3.63 -2.83
CA LEU A 60 -39.42 4.52 -3.71
C LEU A 60 -37.91 4.44 -3.41
N PHE A 61 -37.55 4.44 -2.12
CA PHE A 61 -36.17 4.33 -1.69
C PHE A 61 -35.56 2.99 -2.11
N VAL A 62 -36.25 1.87 -1.88
CA VAL A 62 -35.80 0.53 -2.30
C VAL A 62 -35.59 0.49 -3.81
N PHE A 63 -36.55 1.01 -4.59
CA PHE A 63 -36.44 1.06 -6.05
C PHE A 63 -35.24 1.89 -6.52
N CYS A 64 -35.01 3.08 -5.95
CA CYS A 64 -33.84 3.89 -6.25
C CYS A 64 -32.52 3.18 -5.90
N THR A 65 -32.45 2.50 -4.76
CA THR A 65 -31.23 1.76 -4.36
C THR A 65 -30.93 0.59 -5.31
N LEU A 66 -31.96 -0.11 -5.78
CA LEU A 66 -31.80 -1.19 -6.76
C LEU A 66 -31.26 -0.65 -8.09
N LEU A 67 -31.81 0.44 -8.61
CA LEU A 67 -31.34 1.04 -9.86
C LEU A 67 -29.88 1.52 -9.76
N LEU A 68 -29.53 2.21 -8.66
CA LEU A 68 -28.16 2.67 -8.44
C LEU A 68 -27.19 1.49 -8.29
N SER A 69 -27.60 0.40 -7.63
CA SER A 69 -26.74 -0.78 -7.44
C SER A 69 -26.26 -1.38 -8.76
N VAL A 70 -27.13 -1.48 -9.77
CA VAL A 70 -26.79 -2.05 -11.08
C VAL A 70 -25.73 -1.20 -11.79
N PHE A 71 -25.84 0.12 -11.72
CA PHE A 71 -24.86 1.03 -12.31
C PHE A 71 -23.51 0.95 -11.59
N THR A 72 -23.53 0.98 -10.26
CA THR A 72 -22.30 0.94 -9.46
C THR A 72 -21.55 -0.39 -9.58
N ILE A 73 -22.25 -1.51 -9.70
CA ILE A 73 -21.62 -2.84 -9.83
C ILE A 73 -20.82 -2.94 -11.13
N LYS A 74 -21.38 -2.49 -12.27
CA LYS A 74 -20.68 -2.54 -13.56
C LYS A 74 -19.42 -1.67 -13.56
N HIS A 75 -19.52 -0.46 -13.03
CA HIS A 75 -18.38 0.44 -12.91
C HIS A 75 -17.30 -0.11 -11.97
N PHE A 76 -17.71 -0.76 -10.87
CA PHE A 76 -16.78 -1.39 -9.95
C PHE A 76 -16.03 -2.56 -10.59
N ILE A 77 -16.72 -3.41 -11.37
CA ILE A 77 -16.08 -4.53 -12.08
C ILE A 77 -15.04 -4.00 -13.08
N ASP A 78 -15.41 -3.03 -13.92
CA ASP A 78 -14.49 -2.44 -14.91
C ASP A 78 -13.27 -1.76 -14.23
N TYR A 79 -13.50 -1.03 -13.14
CA TYR A 79 -12.42 -0.44 -12.35
C TYR A 79 -11.51 -1.52 -11.74
N SER A 80 -12.11 -2.56 -11.16
CA SER A 80 -11.38 -3.67 -10.55
C SER A 80 -10.51 -4.37 -11.58
N ASP A 81 -11.04 -4.68 -12.76
CA ASP A 81 -10.30 -5.35 -13.84
C ASP A 81 -9.16 -4.48 -14.38
N LYS A 82 -9.40 -3.17 -14.57
CA LYS A 82 -8.34 -2.24 -14.96
C LYS A 82 -7.24 -2.15 -13.89
N HIS A 83 -7.63 -2.13 -12.62
CA HIS A 83 -6.69 -2.08 -11.52
C HIS A 83 -5.86 -3.37 -11.41
N THR A 84 -6.48 -4.55 -11.54
CA THR A 84 -5.74 -5.83 -11.53
C THR A 84 -4.76 -5.91 -12.69
N GLN A 85 -5.16 -5.51 -13.91
CA GLN A 85 -4.26 -5.44 -15.05
C GLN A 85 -3.09 -4.47 -14.82
N ALA A 86 -3.36 -3.29 -14.24
CA ALA A 86 -2.31 -2.32 -13.92
C ALA A 86 -1.30 -2.90 -12.91
N VAL A 87 -1.78 -3.58 -11.87
CA VAL A 87 -0.93 -4.25 -10.87
C VAL A 87 -0.09 -5.34 -11.53
N ILE A 88 -0.68 -6.20 -12.38
CA ILE A 88 0.04 -7.25 -13.10
C ILE A 88 1.16 -6.64 -13.97
N ASN A 89 0.87 -5.56 -14.70
CA ASN A 89 1.86 -4.89 -15.55
C ASN A 89 3.00 -4.27 -14.74
N ILE A 90 2.69 -3.65 -13.59
CA ILE A 90 3.70 -3.11 -12.68
C ILE A 90 4.58 -4.23 -12.12
N THR A 91 3.99 -5.35 -11.70
CA THR A 91 4.74 -6.50 -11.19
C THR A 91 5.66 -7.06 -12.26
N LYS A 92 5.16 -7.31 -13.48
CA LYS A 92 6.00 -7.76 -14.60
C LYS A 92 7.16 -6.81 -14.90
N LYS A 93 6.92 -5.50 -14.86
CA LYS A 93 7.98 -4.51 -15.07
C LYS A 93 9.04 -4.59 -13.96
N LYS A 94 8.61 -4.70 -12.70
CA LYS A 94 9.54 -4.86 -11.57
C LYS A 94 10.31 -6.17 -11.65
N ASP A 95 9.69 -7.25 -12.09
CA ASP A 95 10.36 -8.54 -12.26
C ASP A 95 11.43 -8.46 -13.35
N LEU A 96 11.14 -7.80 -14.48
CA LEU A 96 12.12 -7.54 -15.54
C LEU A 96 13.28 -6.65 -15.06
N GLU A 97 12.98 -5.58 -14.33
CA GLU A 97 14.00 -4.69 -13.75
C GLU A 97 14.88 -5.44 -12.74
N THR A 98 14.26 -6.24 -11.87
CA THR A 98 14.94 -7.06 -10.86
C THR A 98 15.81 -8.12 -11.51
N PHE A 99 15.29 -8.82 -12.52
CA PHE A 99 16.03 -9.79 -13.31
C PHE A 99 17.27 -9.16 -13.95
N SER A 100 17.09 -8.03 -14.67
CA SER A 100 18.20 -7.34 -15.32
C SER A 100 19.23 -6.86 -14.31
N PHE A 101 18.80 -6.33 -13.16
CA PHE A 101 19.70 -5.92 -12.09
C PHE A 101 20.53 -7.09 -11.56
N LEU A 102 19.91 -8.23 -11.26
CA LEU A 102 20.58 -9.41 -10.71
C LEU A 102 21.59 -10.00 -11.71
N VAL A 103 21.22 -10.11 -12.98
CA VAL A 103 22.13 -10.59 -14.03
C VAL A 103 23.33 -9.66 -14.18
N ASN A 104 23.11 -8.35 -14.30
CA ASN A 104 24.19 -7.38 -14.44
C ASN A 104 25.10 -7.34 -13.18
N SER A 105 24.51 -7.44 -12.00
CA SER A 105 25.24 -7.54 -10.73
C SER A 105 26.12 -8.79 -10.70
N GLY A 106 25.57 -9.95 -11.07
CA GLY A 106 26.28 -11.22 -11.13
C GLY A 106 27.42 -11.19 -12.15
N GLU A 107 27.19 -10.67 -13.35
CA GLU A 107 28.22 -10.49 -14.39
C GLU A 107 29.36 -9.58 -13.89
N ASN A 108 29.03 -8.46 -13.24
CA ASN A 108 30.05 -7.58 -12.65
C ASN A 108 30.85 -8.27 -11.54
N ARG A 109 30.22 -9.10 -10.71
CA ARG A 109 30.93 -9.90 -9.69
C ARG A 109 31.85 -10.94 -10.31
N LEU A 110 31.41 -11.60 -11.39
CA LEU A 110 32.22 -12.53 -12.17
C LEU A 110 33.47 -11.84 -12.72
N LEU A 111 33.32 -10.68 -13.37
CA LEU A 111 34.43 -9.91 -13.92
C LEU A 111 35.44 -9.47 -12.84
N ASN A 112 34.96 -9.25 -11.61
CA ASN A 112 35.80 -8.90 -10.47
C ASN A 112 36.34 -10.13 -9.71
N ASN A 113 36.28 -11.34 -10.29
CA ASN A 113 36.76 -12.58 -9.70
C ASN A 113 36.08 -12.99 -8.37
N HIS A 114 34.77 -12.72 -8.25
CA HIS A 114 33.93 -13.14 -7.12
C HIS A 114 32.85 -14.15 -7.56
N PRO A 115 33.22 -15.39 -7.94
CA PRO A 115 32.31 -16.35 -8.56
C PRO A 115 31.19 -16.83 -7.62
N LEU A 116 31.46 -16.97 -6.32
CA LEU A 116 30.44 -17.40 -5.35
C LEU A 116 29.35 -16.34 -5.16
N GLY A 117 29.75 -15.07 -5.15
CA GLY A 117 28.82 -13.95 -5.14
C GLY A 117 27.99 -13.89 -6.42
N ALA A 118 28.63 -14.05 -7.58
CA ALA A 118 27.93 -14.07 -8.86
C ALA A 118 26.90 -15.21 -8.95
N TYR A 119 27.29 -16.43 -8.55
CA TYR A 119 26.41 -17.59 -8.49
C TYR A 119 25.17 -17.32 -7.62
N SER A 120 25.32 -16.67 -6.46
CA SER A 120 24.18 -16.32 -5.61
C SER A 120 23.18 -15.36 -6.29
N GLU A 121 23.70 -14.37 -7.04
CA GLU A 121 22.87 -13.41 -7.79
C GLU A 121 22.17 -14.11 -8.97
N PHE A 122 22.88 -14.98 -9.69
CA PHE A 122 22.31 -15.75 -10.79
C PHE A 122 21.25 -16.74 -10.31
N LYS A 123 21.44 -17.39 -9.16
CA LYS A 123 20.42 -18.26 -8.53
C LYS A 123 19.16 -17.49 -8.15
N LEU A 124 19.30 -16.23 -7.72
CA LEU A 124 18.16 -15.35 -7.49
C LEU A 124 17.48 -14.97 -8.81
N ALA A 125 18.26 -14.60 -9.84
CA ALA A 125 17.73 -14.29 -11.16
C ALA A 125 16.96 -15.47 -11.78
N TYR A 126 17.43 -16.70 -11.55
CA TYR A 126 16.83 -17.92 -12.08
C TYR A 126 15.43 -18.16 -11.50
N LYS A 127 15.23 -17.79 -10.23
CA LYS A 127 13.90 -17.84 -9.59
C LYS A 127 12.92 -16.80 -10.14
N VAL A 128 13.42 -15.70 -10.73
CA VAL A 128 12.59 -14.66 -11.34
C VAL A 128 12.24 -15.01 -12.78
N ASN A 129 13.21 -15.49 -13.56
CA ASN A 129 12.99 -15.91 -14.95
C ASN A 129 13.90 -17.11 -15.31
N PRO A 130 13.42 -18.36 -15.13
CA PRO A 130 14.20 -19.57 -15.42
C PRO A 130 14.34 -19.88 -16.91
N GLU A 131 13.50 -19.27 -17.76
CA GLU A 131 13.47 -19.51 -19.21
C GLU A 131 14.59 -18.78 -19.97
N SER A 132 15.38 -17.95 -19.27
CA SER A 132 16.46 -17.20 -19.90
C SER A 132 17.68 -18.07 -20.21
N GLU A 133 17.86 -18.41 -21.49
CA GLU A 133 19.02 -19.17 -21.98
C GLU A 133 20.36 -18.53 -21.58
N ARG A 134 20.48 -17.20 -21.70
CA ARG A 134 21.69 -16.46 -21.32
C ARG A 134 22.03 -16.66 -19.84
N LEU A 135 21.03 -16.55 -18.96
CA LEU A 135 21.25 -16.76 -17.53
C LEU A 135 21.68 -18.19 -17.25
N ASN A 136 21.05 -19.17 -17.90
CA ASN A 136 21.37 -20.59 -17.70
C ASN A 136 22.82 -20.89 -18.10
N GLN A 137 23.29 -20.31 -19.21
CA GLN A 137 24.71 -20.39 -19.60
C GLN A 137 25.64 -19.77 -18.55
N LEU A 138 25.36 -18.55 -18.10
CA LEU A 138 26.17 -17.88 -17.06
C LEU A 138 26.21 -18.67 -15.75
N LEU A 139 25.10 -19.31 -15.39
CA LEU A 139 24.97 -20.12 -14.18
C LEU A 139 25.78 -21.43 -14.29
N ILE A 140 25.78 -22.08 -15.45
CA ILE A 140 26.62 -23.24 -15.77
C ILE A 140 28.10 -22.87 -15.74
N GLU A 141 28.47 -21.76 -16.38
CA GLU A 141 29.84 -21.26 -16.39
C GLU A 141 30.33 -20.96 -14.96
N THR A 142 29.53 -20.27 -14.15
CA THR A 142 29.89 -20.01 -12.74
C THR A 142 30.00 -21.29 -11.92
N LEU A 143 29.08 -22.22 -12.08
CA LEU A 143 29.13 -23.52 -11.40
C LEU A 143 30.37 -24.32 -11.79
N SER A 144 30.76 -24.30 -13.07
CA SER A 144 31.98 -24.95 -13.55
C SER A 144 33.24 -24.41 -12.87
N ILE A 145 33.30 -23.10 -12.65
CA ILE A 145 34.40 -22.43 -11.93
C ILE A 145 34.39 -22.85 -10.45
N LEU A 146 33.23 -22.83 -9.80
CA LEU A 146 33.08 -23.15 -8.38
C LEU A 146 33.26 -24.63 -8.04
N CYS A 147 32.96 -25.52 -8.99
CA CYS A 147 33.12 -26.95 -8.85
C CYS A 147 34.59 -27.35 -8.57
N VAL A 148 35.56 -26.60 -9.11
CA VAL A 148 36.99 -26.86 -8.87
C VAL A 148 37.33 -26.85 -7.38
N ASP A 149 36.69 -25.99 -6.60
CA ASP A 149 36.98 -25.78 -5.19
C ASP A 149 36.04 -26.55 -4.24
N ASN A 150 34.83 -26.90 -4.67
CA ASN A 150 33.85 -27.60 -3.84
C ASN A 150 32.95 -28.56 -4.64
N ASN A 151 33.01 -29.85 -4.24
CA ASN A 151 32.24 -30.95 -4.83
C ASN A 151 30.71 -30.78 -4.77
N GLU A 152 30.17 -29.93 -3.88
CA GLU A 152 28.73 -29.65 -3.84
C GLU A 152 28.26 -28.92 -5.10
N PHE A 153 29.04 -27.95 -5.60
CA PHE A 153 28.71 -27.23 -6.82
C PHE A 153 28.84 -28.13 -8.06
N CYS A 154 29.72 -29.13 -8.03
CA CYS A 154 29.80 -30.14 -9.10
C CYS A 154 28.52 -30.97 -9.20
N LYS A 155 27.97 -31.41 -8.06
CA LYS A 155 26.71 -32.17 -8.04
C LYS A 155 25.54 -31.34 -8.56
N GLU A 156 25.50 -30.06 -8.20
CA GLU A 156 24.47 -29.16 -8.70
C GLU A 156 24.64 -28.90 -10.20
N LEU A 157 25.87 -28.76 -10.68
CA LEU A 157 26.18 -28.64 -12.12
C LEU A 157 25.70 -29.85 -12.91
N ASP A 158 26.06 -31.06 -12.47
CA ASP A 158 25.65 -32.32 -13.12
C ASP A 158 24.13 -32.41 -13.22
N HIS A 159 23.42 -32.12 -12.12
CA HIS A 159 21.97 -32.06 -12.12
C HIS A 159 21.43 -30.97 -13.06
N THR A 160 22.08 -29.81 -13.16
CA THR A 160 21.59 -28.72 -14.02
C THR A 160 21.71 -29.09 -15.50
N LEU A 161 22.73 -29.86 -15.88
CA LEU A 161 22.97 -30.32 -17.25
C LEU A 161 22.05 -31.48 -17.66
N GLU A 162 21.60 -32.31 -16.72
CA GLU A 162 20.68 -33.43 -16.99
C GLU A 162 19.24 -32.97 -17.30
N PHE A 163 18.84 -31.78 -16.84
CA PHE A 163 17.47 -31.25 -16.92
C PHE A 163 17.27 -30.18 -18.01
N GLN A 164 18.28 -29.92 -18.82
CA GLN A 164 18.24 -28.95 -19.92
C GLN A 164 17.88 -29.64 -21.24
#